data_AF-A0A838PAC6-F1
#
_entry.id   AF-A0A838PAC6-F1
#
_cell.length_a   1.000
_cell.length_b   1.000
_cell.length_c   1.000
_cell.angle_alpha   90.00
_cell.angle_beta   90.00
_cell.angle_gamma   90.00
#
_symmetry.space_group_name_H-M   'P 1'
#
loop_
_entity.id
_entity.type
_entity.pdbx_description
1 polymer ?
#
loop_
_entity_poly.entity_id
_entity_poly.type
_entity_poly.pdbx_seq_one_letter_code
_entity_poly.pdbx_strand_id
1 'polypeptide(L)'
;FIQAGEELAEAVVAAARRLNMQERELYVSYQGSVFEACELVRTRFTEVLKLTLSSVTVTPPQFEPVVGALLIACESIGWKLSQTSLEALATKSVA
;
A
#
# COMPACT_ATOMS: atom_id res chain seq x y z
N PHE A 1 12.75 -11.78 -12.58
CA PHE A 1 11.52 -11.19 -12.01
C PHE A 1 11.18 -11.72 -10.62
N ILE A 2 11.36 -13.02 -10.33
CA ILE A 2 11.16 -13.58 -8.97
C ILE A 2 12.02 -12.83 -7.93
N GLN A 3 13.33 -12.72 -8.17
CA GLN A 3 14.26 -11.98 -7.31
C GLN A 3 13.83 -10.53 -7.05
N ALA A 4 13.27 -9.83 -8.05
CA ALA A 4 12.80 -8.45 -7.87
C ALA A 4 11.61 -8.37 -6.89
N GLY A 5 10.69 -9.35 -6.92
CA GLY A 5 9.61 -9.42 -5.95
C GLY A 5 10.12 -9.70 -4.53
N GLU A 6 11.15 -10.54 -4.39
CA GLU A 6 11.81 -10.84 -3.11
C GLU A 6 12.51 -9.61 -2.54
N GLU A 7 13.35 -8.94 -3.32
CA GLU A 7 14.09 -7.74 -2.90
C GLU A 7 13.14 -6.60 -2.48
N LEU A 8 12.04 -6.39 -3.20
CA LEU A 8 11.01 -5.42 -2.83
C LEU A 8 10.32 -5.80 -1.51
N ALA A 9 10.05 -7.08 -1.28
CA ALA A 9 9.45 -7.55 -0.04
C ALA A 9 10.41 -7.41 1.15
N GLU A 10 11.70 -7.69 0.96
CA GLU A 10 12.74 -7.48 1.97
C GLU A 10 12.82 -6.01 2.42
N ALA A 11 12.67 -5.06 1.50
CA ALA A 11 12.62 -3.64 1.84
C ALA A 11 11.45 -3.30 2.79
N VAL A 12 10.27 -3.89 2.56
CA VAL A 12 9.11 -3.72 3.44
C VAL A 12 9.35 -4.36 4.81
N VAL A 13 9.91 -5.59 4.84
CA VAL A 13 10.25 -6.27 6.11
C VAL A 13 11.26 -5.45 6.92
N ALA A 14 12.27 -4.89 6.26
CA ALA A 14 13.25 -4.03 6.90
C ALA A 14 12.61 -2.77 7.49
N ALA A 15 11.67 -2.14 6.78
CA ALA A 15 10.90 -1.01 7.29
C ALA A 15 10.03 -1.40 8.49
N ALA A 16 9.28 -2.51 8.42
CA ALA A 16 8.46 -3.02 9.51
C ALA A 16 9.29 -3.30 10.76
N ARG A 17 10.49 -3.89 10.61
CA ARG A 17 11.45 -4.10 11.70
C ARG A 17 11.89 -2.78 12.32
N ARG A 18 12.32 -1.82 11.49
CA ARG A 18 12.80 -0.51 11.96
C ARG A 18 11.72 0.26 12.72
N LEU A 19 10.45 0.06 12.38
CA LEU A 19 9.29 0.68 13.03
C LEU A 19 8.74 -0.14 14.21
N ASN A 20 9.33 -1.29 14.55
CA ASN A 20 8.82 -2.24 15.56
C ASN A 20 7.35 -2.66 15.30
N MET A 21 7.01 -2.91 14.04
CA MET A 21 5.64 -3.28 13.61
C MET A 21 5.51 -4.73 13.15
N GLN A 22 6.56 -5.56 13.28
CA GLN A 22 6.56 -6.92 12.76
C GLN A 22 5.51 -7.84 13.39
N GLU A 23 5.12 -7.57 14.64
CA GLU A 23 4.10 -8.32 15.38
C GLU A 23 2.70 -7.67 15.31
N ARG A 24 2.55 -6.57 14.54
CA ARG A 24 1.29 -5.87 14.37
C ARG A 24 0.61 -6.31 13.08
N GLU A 25 -0.69 -6.08 12.99
CA GLU A 25 -1.41 -6.16 11.72
C GLU A 25 -0.90 -5.06 10.78
N LEU A 26 -0.42 -5.46 9.61
CA LEU A 26 0.16 -4.58 8.62
C LEU A 26 -0.68 -4.54 7.35
N TYR A 27 -0.95 -3.33 6.86
CA TYR A 27 -1.54 -3.09 5.55
C TYR A 27 -0.44 -2.56 4.63
N VAL A 28 -0.19 -3.26 3.53
CA VAL A 28 0.83 -2.89 2.54
C VAL A 28 0.14 -2.68 1.20
N SER A 29 0.24 -1.46 0.68
CA SER A 29 -0.16 -1.16 -0.69
C SER A 29 1.05 -0.95 -1.59
N TYR A 30 0.90 -1.31 -2.86
CA TYR A 30 1.94 -1.17 -3.88
C TYR A 30 1.45 -0.27 -5.02
N GLN A 31 2.37 0.45 -5.64
CA GLN A 31 2.10 1.27 -6.81
C GLN A 31 3.31 1.24 -7.75
N GLY A 32 3.06 1.42 -9.05
CA GLY A 32 4.08 1.58 -10.07
C GLY A 32 3.88 0.59 -11.22
N SER A 33 4.36 0.97 -12.39
CA SER A 33 4.13 0.22 -13.64
C SER A 33 4.61 -1.24 -13.59
N VAL A 34 5.66 -1.54 -12.84
CA VAL A 34 6.14 -2.93 -12.66
C VAL A 34 5.10 -3.78 -11.92
N PHE A 35 4.48 -3.25 -10.87
CA PHE A 35 3.43 -3.95 -10.12
C PHE A 35 2.14 -4.09 -10.92
N GLU A 36 1.86 -3.17 -11.84
CA GLU A 36 0.71 -3.24 -12.75
C GLU A 36 0.93 -4.27 -13.86
N ALA A 37 2.07 -4.17 -14.55
CA ALA A 37 2.36 -4.94 -15.76
C ALA A 37 2.93 -6.34 -15.51
N CYS A 38 3.52 -6.61 -14.34
CA CYS A 38 4.19 -7.89 -14.05
C CYS A 38 3.56 -8.63 -12.87
N GLU A 39 2.64 -9.55 -13.18
CA GLU A 39 2.00 -10.41 -12.19
C GLU A 39 3.01 -11.24 -11.38
N LEU A 40 4.06 -11.77 -12.03
CA LEU A 40 5.08 -12.57 -11.34
C LEU A 40 5.80 -11.81 -10.22
N VAL A 41 6.10 -10.52 -10.43
CA VAL A 41 6.70 -9.67 -9.39
C VAL A 41 5.71 -9.48 -8.25
N ARG A 42 4.47 -9.13 -8.56
CA ARG A 42 3.41 -8.88 -7.57
C ARG A 42 3.09 -10.11 -6.73
N THR A 43 2.97 -11.28 -7.37
CA THR A 43 2.72 -12.55 -6.69
C THR A 43 3.89 -12.90 -5.77
N ARG A 44 5.13 -12.85 -6.28
CA ARG A 44 6.30 -13.19 -5.46
C ARG A 44 6.49 -12.24 -4.28
N PHE A 45 6.32 -10.94 -4.51
CA PHE A 45 6.32 -9.92 -3.46
C PHE A 45 5.32 -10.24 -2.35
N THR A 46 4.07 -10.55 -2.73
CA THR A 46 2.99 -10.86 -1.79
C THR A 46 3.28 -12.13 -0.98
N GLU A 47 3.77 -13.19 -1.63
CA GLU A 47 4.12 -14.45 -0.97
C GLU A 47 5.22 -14.25 0.09
N VAL A 48 6.29 -13.54 -0.27
CA VAL A 48 7.43 -13.33 0.64
C VAL A 48 6.99 -12.54 1.87
N LEU A 49 6.14 -11.52 1.71
CA LEU A 49 5.58 -10.78 2.85
C LEU A 49 4.74 -11.67 3.75
N LYS A 50 3.85 -12.49 3.19
CA LYS A 50 2.98 -13.39 3.96
C LYS A 50 3.74 -14.49 4.68
N LEU A 51 4.89 -14.91 4.15
CA LEU A 51 5.76 -15.89 4.81
C LEU A 51 6.61 -15.28 5.93
N THR A 52 6.92 -13.99 5.84
CA THR A 52 7.88 -13.33 6.74
C THR A 52 7.21 -12.55 7.87
N LEU A 53 6.03 -11.99 7.63
CA LEU A 53 5.30 -11.17 8.59
C LEU A 53 4.12 -11.96 9.15
N SER A 54 3.89 -11.87 10.46
CA SER A 54 2.87 -12.68 11.16
C SER A 54 1.43 -12.32 10.75
N SER A 55 1.18 -11.05 10.42
CA SER A 55 -0.12 -10.57 9.97
C SER A 55 0.04 -9.43 8.97
N VAL A 56 -0.14 -9.74 7.68
CA VAL A 56 -0.01 -8.76 6.59
C VAL A 56 -1.11 -8.92 5.55
N THR A 57 -1.72 -7.80 5.20
CA THR A 57 -2.69 -7.67 4.13
C THR A 57 -2.08 -6.83 3.01
N VAL A 58 -1.86 -7.45 1.86
CA VAL A 58 -1.29 -6.81 0.67
C VAL A 58 -2.40 -6.55 -0.33
N THR A 59 -2.68 -5.28 -0.64
CA THR A 59 -3.77 -4.88 -1.54
C THR A 59 -3.35 -3.72 -2.42
N PRO A 60 -3.94 -3.55 -3.62
CA PRO A 60 -3.79 -2.30 -4.35
C PRO A 60 -4.28 -1.10 -3.51
N PRO A 61 -3.80 0.12 -3.80
CA PRO A 61 -4.29 1.32 -3.14
C PRO A 61 -5.78 1.51 -3.43
N GLN A 62 -6.53 1.93 -2.42
CA GLN A 62 -7.97 2.19 -2.55
C GLN A 62 -8.27 3.48 -3.33
N PHE A 63 -7.29 4.38 -3.38
CA PHE A 63 -7.42 5.67 -4.02
C PHE A 63 -6.17 5.98 -4.86
N GLU A 64 -6.34 6.79 -5.88
CA GLU A 64 -5.22 7.43 -6.58
C GLU A 64 -4.39 8.29 -5.62
N PRO A 65 -3.06 8.44 -5.84
CA PRO A 65 -2.18 9.19 -4.95
C PRO A 65 -2.59 10.65 -4.73
N VAL A 66 -3.24 11.25 -5.73
CA VAL A 66 -3.77 12.62 -5.64
C VAL A 66 -4.78 12.76 -4.49
N VAL A 67 -5.54 11.71 -4.19
CA VAL A 67 -6.45 11.69 -3.04
C VAL A 67 -5.66 11.72 -1.74
N GLY A 68 -4.58 10.94 -1.62
CA GLY A 68 -3.70 10.98 -0.45
C GLY A 68 -3.12 12.38 -0.18
N ALA A 69 -2.69 13.08 -1.24
CA ALA A 69 -2.21 14.46 -1.15
C ALA A 69 -3.31 15.42 -0.63
N LEU A 70 -4.55 15.25 -1.12
CA LEU A 70 -5.70 16.01 -0.62
C LEU A 70 -5.95 15.74 0.86
N LEU A 71 -5.91 14.48 1.31
CA LEU A 71 -6.12 14.13 2.73
C LEU A 71 -5.11 14.82 3.64
N ILE A 72 -3.82 14.78 3.26
CA ILE A 72 -2.73 15.44 4.00
C ILE A 72 -2.97 16.97 4.05
N ALA A 73 -3.38 17.59 2.94
CA ALA A 73 -3.66 19.01 2.91
C ALA A 73 -4.86 19.39 3.80
N CYS A 74 -5.95 18.63 3.76
CA CYS A 74 -7.11 18.82 4.63
C CYS A 74 -6.73 18.70 6.11
N GLU A 75 -5.96 17.67 6.49
CA GLU A 75 -5.46 17.49 7.85
C GLU A 75 -4.62 18.68 8.32
N SER A 76 -3.75 19.21 7.45
CA SER A 76 -2.86 20.33 7.78
C SER A 76 -3.57 21.64 8.15
N ILE A 77 -4.81 21.83 7.67
CA ILE A 77 -5.65 23.00 7.97
C ILE A 77 -6.79 22.68 8.95
N GLY A 78 -6.78 21.48 9.55
CA GLY A 78 -7.82 21.03 10.48
C GLY A 78 -9.17 20.73 9.82
N TRP A 79 -9.22 20.59 8.48
CA TRP A 79 -10.44 20.24 7.77
C TRP A 79 -10.65 18.72 7.80
N LYS A 80 -11.73 18.29 8.45
CA LYS A 80 -12.14 16.87 8.46
C LYS A 80 -13.06 16.57 7.28
N LEU A 81 -12.60 15.70 6.39
CA LEU A 81 -13.44 15.15 5.32
C LEU A 81 -14.46 14.17 5.90
N SER A 82 -15.70 14.25 5.42
CA SER A 82 -16.73 13.30 5.81
C SER A 82 -16.53 11.94 5.13
N GLN A 83 -17.05 10.88 5.73
CA GLN A 83 -17.03 9.53 5.14
C GLN A 83 -17.67 9.53 3.73
N THR A 84 -18.79 10.24 3.55
CA THR A 84 -19.45 10.39 2.25
C THR A 84 -18.56 11.09 1.22
N SER A 85 -17.74 12.06 1.66
CA SER A 85 -16.77 12.73 0.78
C SER A 85 -15.65 11.77 0.34
N LEU A 86 -15.17 10.91 1.23
CA LEU A 86 -14.17 9.89 0.92
C LEU A 86 -14.71 8.85 -0.08
N GLU A 87 -15.94 8.37 0.14
CA GLU A 87 -16.61 7.42 -0.75
C GLU A 87 -16.83 8.00 -2.16
N ALA A 88 -17.15 9.29 -2.25
CA ALA A 88 -17.27 9.99 -3.53
C ALA A 88 -15.93 10.13 -4.28
N LEU A 89 -14.80 10.08 -3.58
CA LEU A 89 -13.46 10.10 -4.18
C LEU A 89 -13.02 8.70 -4.64
N ALA A 90 -13.45 7.63 -3.96
CA ALA A 90 -13.20 6.25 -4.38
C ALA A 90 -13.89 5.90 -5.71
N THR A 91 -15.08 6.44 -5.95
CA THR A 91 -15.94 6.11 -7.10
C THR A 91 -15.60 6.87 -8.39
N LYS A 92 -14.81 7.94 -8.31
CA LYS A 92 -14.44 8.78 -9.48
C LYS A 92 -13.13 8.37 -10.15
N SER A 93 -12.54 7.25 -9.76
CA SER A 93 -11.29 6.74 -10.34
C SER A 93 -11.53 5.92 -11.61
N VAL A 94 -12.18 6.51 -12.60
CA VAL A 94 -12.11 6.08 -14.01
C VAL A 94 -12.17 7.32 -14.88
N ALA A 95 -11.03 7.71 -15.43
CA ALA A 95 -10.91 8.49 -16.66
C ALA A 95 -9.86 7.81 -17.53
#